data_AF-B6JY17-F1
#
_entry.id   AF-B6JY17-F1
#
_cell.length_a   1.000
_cell.length_b   1.000
_cell.length_c   1.000
_cell.angle_alpha   90.00
_cell.angle_beta   90.00
_cell.angle_gamma   90.00
#
_symmetry.space_group_name_H-M   'P 1'
#
loop_
_entity.id
_entity.type
_entity.pdbx_description
1 polymer ?
#
loop_
_entity_poly.entity_id
_entity_poly.type
_entity_poly.pdbx_seq_one_letter_code
_entity_poly.pdbx_strand_id
1 'polypeptide(L)'
;MSSPTEDFSKTPKDARLIHLIMTSLGVPAYSQSVPLQLLTFAHRYTQQIIQDSHVYAEHARGTNAAINVDDVRLAIASQINHSFTGPPPKEFLLELANERNRKPLPQVLPAYGLRLPPEKYCLTQPNWATQGPPPQEQQPPQQQTEQENKPGGGETR
;
A
#
# COMPACT_ATOMS: atom_id res chain seq x y z
N MET A 1 -10.64 -8.43 -34.03
CA MET A 1 -11.22 -7.08 -34.19
C MET A 1 -10.07 -6.10 -34.30
N SER A 2 -9.95 -5.54 -35.50
CA SER A 2 -9.03 -4.52 -36.00
C SER A 2 -8.16 -3.75 -34.99
N SER A 3 -6.86 -4.00 -35.03
CA SER A 3 -5.83 -3.04 -34.58
C SER A 3 -5.88 -1.81 -35.50
N PRO A 4 -6.10 -0.59 -34.98
CA PRO A 4 -6.00 0.62 -35.80
C PRO A 4 -4.55 0.75 -36.27
N THR A 5 -4.35 0.81 -37.58
CA THR A 5 -3.11 1.31 -38.18
C THR A 5 -3.04 2.80 -37.88
N GLU A 6 -2.48 3.13 -36.71
CA GLU A 6 -2.20 4.51 -36.32
C GLU A 6 -1.24 5.14 -37.34
N ASP A 7 -1.62 6.28 -37.91
CA ASP A 7 -0.80 7.04 -38.86
C ASP A 7 0.45 7.58 -38.15
N PHE A 8 1.55 6.81 -38.15
CA PHE A 8 2.84 7.21 -37.57
C PHE A 8 3.47 8.48 -38.20
N SER A 9 2.86 9.05 -39.24
CA SER A 9 3.27 10.33 -39.83
C SER A 9 2.76 11.56 -39.05
N LYS A 10 1.69 11.41 -38.26
CA LYS A 10 1.10 12.49 -37.43
C LYS A 10 1.67 12.51 -36.00
N THR A 11 2.28 11.41 -35.55
CA THR A 11 2.85 11.28 -34.20
C THR A 11 4.23 11.96 -34.09
N PRO A 12 4.51 12.71 -33.01
CA PRO A 12 5.83 13.34 -32.79
C PRO A 12 6.96 12.30 -32.76
N LYS A 13 8.19 12.75 -33.08
CA LYS A 13 9.37 11.87 -33.20
C LYS A 13 9.62 11.04 -31.95
N ASP A 14 9.57 11.67 -30.77
CA ASP A 14 9.80 11.02 -29.48
C ASP A 14 8.69 10.03 -29.13
N ALA A 15 7.46 10.36 -29.53
CA ALA A 15 6.31 9.46 -29.68
C ALA A 15 6.70 8.07 -30.21
N ARG A 16 7.23 8.10 -31.42
CA ARG A 16 7.62 6.92 -32.22
C ARG A 16 8.80 6.18 -31.61
N LEU A 17 9.73 6.89 -30.98
CA LEU A 17 10.87 6.28 -30.32
C LEU A 17 10.43 5.46 -29.10
N ILE A 18 9.50 5.98 -28.29
CA ILE A 18 8.95 5.23 -27.15
C ILE A 18 8.17 4.00 -27.65
N HIS A 19 7.40 4.11 -28.74
CA HIS A 19 6.74 2.96 -29.36
C HIS A 19 7.73 1.88 -29.82
N LEU A 20 8.86 2.29 -30.39
CA LEU A 20 9.93 1.37 -30.80
C LEU A 20 10.58 0.67 -29.59
N ILE A 21 10.82 1.41 -28.50
CA ILE A 21 11.34 0.85 -27.24
C ILE A 21 10.36 -0.18 -26.68
N MET A 22 9.07 0.15 -26.57
CA MET A 22 8.06 -0.78 -26.05
C MET A 22 7.94 -2.06 -26.90
N THR A 23 8.07 -1.92 -28.22
CA THR A 23 8.09 -3.06 -29.14
C THR A 23 9.32 -3.94 -28.92
N SER A 24 10.50 -3.34 -28.71
CA SER A 24 11.74 -4.08 -28.42
C SER A 24 11.70 -4.84 -27.09
N LEU A 25 10.92 -4.35 -26.13
CA LEU A 25 10.68 -4.97 -24.83
C LEU A 25 9.59 -6.06 -24.89
N GLY A 26 9.03 -6.34 -26.06
CA GLY A 26 7.99 -7.35 -26.22
C GLY A 26 6.60 -6.92 -25.74
N VAL A 27 6.32 -5.62 -25.64
CA VAL A 27 5.01 -5.07 -25.28
C VAL A 27 4.36 -4.43 -26.51
N PRO A 28 3.65 -5.21 -27.35
CA PRO A 28 3.03 -4.70 -28.58
C PRO A 28 1.71 -3.96 -28.35
N ALA A 29 1.08 -4.12 -27.18
CA ALA A 29 -0.22 -3.52 -26.87
C ALA A 29 -0.13 -2.66 -25.60
N TYR A 30 -0.35 -1.35 -25.76
CA TYR A 30 -0.42 -0.36 -24.68
C TYR A 30 -1.48 0.70 -25.00
N SER A 31 -1.90 1.45 -23.98
CA SER A 31 -2.80 2.60 -24.15
C SER A 31 -2.08 3.78 -24.81
N GLN A 32 -2.81 4.56 -25.61
CA GLN A 32 -2.27 5.76 -26.28
C GLN A 32 -1.78 6.85 -25.31
N SER A 33 -2.18 6.80 -24.03
CA SER A 33 -1.70 7.72 -22.99
C SER A 33 -0.30 7.39 -22.45
N VAL A 34 0.16 6.14 -22.61
CA VAL A 34 1.42 5.67 -22.02
C VAL A 34 2.65 6.40 -22.58
N PRO A 35 2.80 6.59 -23.91
CA PRO A 35 3.93 7.35 -24.44
C PRO A 35 4.01 8.78 -23.90
N LEU A 36 2.86 9.45 -23.77
CA LEU A 36 2.80 10.81 -23.22
C LEU A 36 3.22 10.85 -21.75
N GLN A 37 2.75 9.88 -20.95
CA GLN A 37 3.10 9.78 -19.54
C GLN A 37 4.60 9.50 -19.35
N LEU A 38 5.17 8.58 -20.14
CA LEU A 38 6.60 8.28 -20.11
C LEU A 38 7.45 9.47 -20.54
N LEU A 39 7.02 10.21 -21.56
CA LEU A 39 7.71 11.42 -21.99
C LEU A 39 7.66 12.52 -20.90
N THR A 40 6.51 12.69 -20.26
CA THR A 40 6.35 13.63 -19.13
C THR A 40 7.24 13.23 -17.96
N PHE A 41 7.33 11.94 -17.67
CA PHE A 41 8.24 11.42 -16.64
C PHE A 41 9.70 11.69 -17.01
N ALA A 42 10.13 11.35 -18.22
CA ALA A 42 11.50 11.56 -18.68
C ALA A 42 11.90 13.04 -18.60
N HIS A 43 11.02 13.94 -19.06
CA HIS A 43 11.24 15.38 -18.98
C HIS A 43 11.42 15.85 -17.52
N ARG A 44 10.48 15.48 -16.64
CA ARG A 44 10.56 15.85 -15.20
C ARG A 44 11.81 15.28 -14.53
N TYR A 45 12.18 14.04 -14.84
CA TYR A 45 13.38 13.40 -14.33
C TYR A 45 14.64 14.14 -14.77
N THR A 46 14.78 14.45 -16.06
CA THR A 46 15.94 15.20 -16.57
C THR A 46 16.02 16.60 -16.01
N GLN A 47 14.89 17.29 -15.85
CA GLN A 47 14.85 18.63 -15.25
C GLN A 47 15.35 18.60 -13.81
N GLN A 48 14.90 17.63 -13.01
CA GLN A 48 15.35 17.46 -11.63
C GLN A 48 16.86 17.18 -11.57
N ILE A 49 17.36 16.25 -12.38
CA ILE A 49 18.79 15.92 -12.40
C ILE A 49 19.65 17.13 -12.81
N ILE A 50 19.22 17.91 -13.80
CA ILE A 50 19.95 19.12 -14.24
C ILE A 50 19.95 20.19 -13.14
N GLN A 51 18.83 20.37 -12.43
CA GLN A 51 18.74 21.30 -11.30
C GLN A 51 19.70 20.90 -10.18
N ASP A 52 19.71 19.62 -9.78
CA ASP A 52 20.62 19.11 -8.75
C ASP A 52 22.09 19.21 -9.18
N SER A 53 22.37 18.91 -10.46
CA SER A 53 23.71 19.04 -11.04
C SER A 53 24.21 20.48 -11.03
N HIS A 54 23.32 21.45 -11.26
CA HIS A 54 23.67 22.86 -11.19
C HIS A 54 24.07 23.27 -9.77
N VAL A 55 23.31 22.84 -8.76
CA VAL A 55 23.64 23.08 -7.35
C VAL A 55 25.01 22.49 -6.99
N TYR A 56 25.34 21.29 -7.47
CA TYR A 56 26.65 20.70 -7.24
C TYR A 56 27.79 21.42 -7.97
N ALA A 57 27.55 21.86 -9.21
CA ALA A 57 28.52 22.65 -9.96
C ALA A 57 28.80 23.99 -9.26
N GLU A 58 27.77 24.67 -8.76
CA GLU A 58 27.90 25.92 -8.01
C GLU A 58 28.66 25.71 -6.69
N HIS A 59 28.37 24.64 -5.97
CA HIS A 59 29.06 24.32 -4.72
C HIS A 59 30.55 24.00 -4.94
N ALA A 60 30.89 23.31 -6.03
CA ALA A 60 32.27 22.91 -6.30
C ALA A 60 33.12 24.03 -6.93
N ARG A 61 32.54 24.87 -7.79
CA ARG A 61 33.28 25.79 -8.67
C ARG A 61 32.78 27.24 -8.64
N GLY A 62 31.77 27.56 -7.83
CA GLY A 62 31.21 28.91 -7.68
C GLY A 62 30.06 29.23 -8.63
N THR A 63 29.48 30.42 -8.47
CA THR A 63 28.29 30.87 -9.21
C THR A 63 28.51 30.86 -10.73
N ASN A 64 27.51 30.34 -11.48
CA ASN A 64 27.55 30.16 -12.93
C ASN A 64 28.61 29.17 -13.46
N ALA A 65 29.06 28.22 -12.64
CA ALA A 65 29.93 27.15 -13.11
C ALA A 65 29.24 26.27 -14.18
N ALA A 66 29.99 25.91 -15.23
CA ALA A 66 29.52 24.97 -16.24
C ALA A 66 29.31 23.58 -15.62
N ILE A 67 28.24 22.88 -16.04
CA ILE A 67 27.90 21.53 -15.58
C ILE A 67 28.87 20.54 -16.23
N ASN A 68 29.51 19.69 -15.41
CA ASN A 68 30.34 18.59 -15.85
C ASN A 68 29.60 17.24 -15.69
N VAL A 69 30.09 16.20 -16.36
CA VAL A 69 29.56 14.83 -16.29
C VAL A 69 29.61 14.30 -14.86
N ASP A 70 30.61 14.69 -14.06
CA ASP A 70 30.75 14.24 -12.68
C ASP A 70 29.64 14.80 -11.78
N ASP A 71 29.17 16.03 -12.02
CA ASP A 71 28.06 16.61 -11.25
C ASP A 71 26.75 15.88 -11.57
N VAL A 72 26.55 15.50 -12.85
CA VAL A 72 25.40 14.70 -13.28
C VAL A 72 25.43 13.30 -12.68
N ARG A 73 26.60 12.65 -12.64
CA ARG A 73 26.77 11.35 -11.99
C ARG A 73 26.46 11.42 -10.50
N LEU A 74 26.90 12.48 -9.83
CA LEU A 74 26.61 12.70 -8.42
C LEU A 74 25.10 12.93 -8.17
N ALA A 75 24.45 13.73 -9.01
CA ALA A 75 23.00 13.93 -8.96
C ALA A 75 22.19 12.64 -9.14
N ILE A 76 22.58 11.83 -10.13
CA ILE A 76 21.94 10.53 -10.34
C ILE A 76 22.15 9.61 -9.13
N ALA A 77 23.38 9.54 -8.59
CA ALA A 77 23.68 8.70 -7.44
C ALA A 77 22.87 9.10 -6.19
N SER A 78 22.72 10.40 -5.95
CA SER A 78 21.88 10.94 -4.87
C SER A 78 20.42 10.51 -5.03
N GLN A 79 19.86 10.61 -6.24
CA GLN A 79 18.46 10.28 -6.48
C GLN A 79 18.16 8.78 -6.43
N ILE A 80 19.08 7.93 -6.92
CA ILE A 80 18.91 6.46 -6.91
C ILE A 80 18.70 5.93 -5.50
N ASN A 81 19.41 6.48 -4.51
CA ASN A 81 19.29 6.05 -3.12
C ASN A 81 17.89 6.21 -2.53
N HIS A 82 17.06 7.11 -3.07
CA HIS A 82 15.73 7.41 -2.55
C HIS A 82 14.57 6.98 -3.46
N SER A 83 14.76 7.04 -4.79
CA SER A 83 13.67 6.84 -5.75
C SER A 83 13.65 5.46 -6.40
N PHE A 84 14.82 4.83 -6.54
CA PHE A 84 14.94 3.56 -7.25
C PHE A 84 15.39 2.49 -6.26
N THR A 85 14.43 1.85 -5.61
CA THR A 85 14.72 0.69 -4.77
C THR A 85 14.99 -0.50 -5.68
N GLY A 86 16.27 -0.90 -5.73
CA GLY A 86 16.62 -2.22 -6.26
C GLY A 86 16.06 -3.33 -5.36
N PRO A 87 15.89 -4.56 -5.87
CA PRO A 87 15.60 -5.69 -5.00
C PRO A 87 16.71 -5.79 -3.94
N PRO A 88 16.36 -5.95 -2.66
CA PRO A 88 17.36 -6.05 -1.61
C PRO A 88 18.31 -7.22 -1.89
N PRO A 89 19.60 -7.11 -1.50
CA PRO A 89 20.58 -8.13 -1.79
C PRO A 89 20.16 -9.48 -1.21
N LYS A 90 20.41 -10.56 -1.96
CA LYS A 90 20.03 -11.93 -1.58
C LYS A 90 20.54 -12.31 -0.19
N GLU A 91 21.77 -11.92 0.14
CA GLU A 91 22.37 -12.21 1.45
C GLU A 91 21.58 -11.60 2.60
N PHE A 92 21.08 -10.37 2.44
CA PHE A 92 20.21 -9.74 3.44
C PHE A 92 18.89 -10.48 3.61
N LEU A 93 18.28 -10.94 2.50
CA LEU A 93 17.06 -11.76 2.55
C LEU A 93 17.31 -13.14 3.18
N LEU A 94 18.48 -13.75 2.95
CA LEU A 94 18.86 -15.03 3.55
C LEU A 94 19.10 -14.90 5.06
N GLU A 95 19.76 -13.83 5.51
CA GLU A 95 19.92 -13.53 6.93
C GLU A 95 18.56 -13.35 7.61
N LEU A 96 17.68 -12.54 7.02
CA LEU A 96 16.33 -12.33 7.52
C LEU A 96 15.51 -13.64 7.56
N ALA A 97 15.63 -14.46 6.51
CA ALA A 97 14.98 -15.76 6.45
C ALA A 97 15.51 -16.68 7.56
N ASN A 98 16.81 -16.73 7.80
CA ASN A 98 17.40 -17.51 8.89
C ASN A 98 16.90 -17.02 10.26
N GLU A 99 16.82 -15.71 10.49
CA GLU A 99 16.30 -15.15 11.73
C GLU A 99 14.83 -15.54 11.97
N ARG A 100 13.99 -15.50 10.91
CA ARG A 100 12.56 -15.83 11.00
C ARG A 100 12.31 -17.33 11.11
N ASN A 101 13.06 -18.14 10.36
CA ASN A 101 12.91 -19.60 10.32
C ASN A 101 13.47 -20.29 11.57
N ARG A 102 14.23 -19.59 12.43
CA ARG A 102 14.64 -20.10 13.75
C ARG A 102 13.47 -20.44 14.67
N LYS A 103 12.31 -19.79 14.48
CA LYS A 103 11.12 -20.07 15.29
C LYS A 103 10.42 -21.32 14.73
N PRO A 104 10.31 -22.40 15.51
CA PRO A 104 9.62 -23.60 15.05
C PRO A 104 8.15 -23.29 14.78
N LEU A 105 7.54 -24.07 13.90
CA LEU A 105 6.12 -23.96 13.60
C LEU A 105 5.29 -24.23 14.86
N PRO A 106 4.19 -23.48 15.08
CA PRO A 106 3.28 -23.75 16.19
C PRO A 106 2.59 -25.11 16.00
N GLN A 107 2.29 -25.79 17.09
CA GLN A 107 1.56 -27.05 17.05
C GLN A 107 0.17 -26.84 16.43
N VAL A 108 -0.17 -27.68 15.45
CA VAL A 108 -1.47 -27.66 14.76
C VAL A 108 -2.36 -28.72 15.39
N LEU A 109 -3.54 -28.32 15.89
CA LEU A 109 -4.56 -29.25 16.36
C LEU A 109 -5.21 -29.94 15.14
N PRO A 110 -5.55 -31.24 15.20
CA PRO A 110 -6.16 -32.00 14.10
C PRO A 110 -7.66 -31.66 13.91
N ALA A 111 -8.03 -30.39 14.03
CA ALA A 111 -9.37 -29.89 13.75
C ALA A 111 -9.46 -29.53 12.26
N TYR A 112 -10.48 -30.04 11.58
CA TYR A 112 -10.79 -29.63 10.22
C TYR A 112 -11.42 -28.23 10.26
N GLY A 113 -10.68 -27.20 9.84
CA GLY A 113 -11.19 -25.83 9.78
C GLY A 113 -10.12 -24.75 9.75
N LEU A 114 -10.55 -23.49 9.60
CA LEU A 114 -9.68 -22.31 9.68
C LEU A 114 -9.47 -21.91 11.14
N ARG A 115 -8.21 -21.82 11.58
CA ARG A 115 -7.85 -21.28 12.89
C ARG A 115 -7.82 -19.76 12.83
N LEU A 116 -8.90 -19.12 13.26
CA LEU A 116 -8.92 -17.68 13.43
C LEU A 116 -8.00 -17.25 14.57
N PRO A 117 -7.31 -16.10 14.46
CA PRO A 117 -6.69 -15.44 15.61
C PRO A 117 -7.73 -15.20 16.72
N PRO A 118 -7.28 -15.04 17.99
CA PRO A 118 -8.17 -14.62 19.09
C PRO A 118 -9.06 -13.45 18.69
N GLU A 119 -10.29 -13.39 19.19
CA GLU A 119 -11.30 -12.39 18.79
C GLU A 119 -10.78 -10.94 18.90
N LYS A 120 -9.92 -10.64 19.88
CA LYS A 120 -9.24 -9.34 20.03
C LYS A 120 -8.36 -8.91 18.85
N TYR A 121 -7.89 -9.87 18.04
CA TYR A 121 -7.12 -9.63 16.81
C TYR A 121 -7.95 -9.92 15.57
N CYS A 122 -9.26 -10.19 15.72
CA CYS A 122 -10.19 -10.37 14.62
C CYS A 122 -10.92 -9.05 14.37
N LEU A 123 -10.98 -8.62 13.10
CA LEU A 123 -11.67 -7.40 12.69
C LEU A 123 -13.19 -7.67 12.53
N THR A 124 -13.83 -8.23 13.56
CA THR A 124 -15.27 -8.57 13.56
C THR A 124 -16.13 -7.49 14.20
N GLN A 125 -15.53 -6.64 15.04
CA GLN A 125 -16.25 -5.54 15.68
C GLN A 125 -16.42 -4.37 14.70
N PRO A 126 -17.59 -3.72 14.65
CA PRO A 126 -17.75 -2.49 13.87
C PRO A 126 -16.77 -1.43 14.37
N ASN A 127 -15.86 -1.00 13.48
CA ASN A 127 -14.81 0.00 13.76
C ASN A 127 -15.35 1.42 14.07
N TRP A 128 -16.67 1.62 14.02
CA TRP A 128 -17.32 2.89 14.32
C TRP A 128 -18.66 2.60 15.01
N ALA A 129 -18.82 3.14 16.21
CA ALA A 129 -20.13 3.27 16.84
C ALA A 129 -20.59 4.72 16.61
N THR A 130 -21.58 4.92 15.74
CA THR A 130 -22.33 6.18 15.79
C THR A 130 -22.98 6.23 17.17
N GLN A 131 -22.75 7.30 17.92
CA GLN A 131 -23.51 7.58 19.12
C GLN A 131 -24.97 7.86 18.71
N GLY A 132 -25.72 6.79 18.44
CA GLY A 132 -27.16 6.81 18.51
C GLY A 132 -27.57 6.96 19.97
N PRO A 133 -28.74 7.55 20.26
CA PRO A 133 -29.21 7.73 21.63
C PRO A 133 -29.16 6.39 22.38
N PRO A 134 -28.79 6.40 23.68
CA PRO A 134 -28.57 5.18 24.44
C PRO A 134 -29.78 4.25 24.34
N PRO A 135 -29.59 2.93 24.15
CA PRO A 135 -30.68 1.98 24.22
C PRO A 135 -31.36 2.12 25.57
N GLN A 136 -32.65 2.46 25.56
CA GLN A 136 -33.47 2.42 26.77
C GLN A 136 -33.52 0.95 27.21
N GLU A 137 -32.91 0.64 28.35
CA GLU A 137 -33.06 -0.65 29.02
C GLU A 137 -34.56 -0.89 29.27
N GLN A 138 -35.17 -1.72 28.42
CA GLN A 138 -36.49 -2.27 28.70
C GLN A 138 -36.33 -3.23 29.87
N GLN A 139 -36.64 -2.74 31.07
CA GLN A 139 -36.74 -3.57 32.27
C GLN A 139 -37.81 -4.65 32.03
N PRO A 140 -37.52 -5.92 32.35
CA PRO A 140 -38.50 -6.99 32.22
C PRO A 140 -39.70 -6.74 33.16
N PRO A 141 -40.94 -7.10 32.75
CA PRO A 141 -42.14 -6.89 33.55
C PRO A 141 -42.06 -7.69 34.87
N GLN A 142 -42.24 -7.00 35.99
CA GLN A 142 -42.36 -7.61 37.32
C GLN A 142 -43.63 -8.48 37.36
N GLN A 143 -43.45 -9.81 37.46
CA GLN A 143 -44.51 -10.73 37.82
C GLN A 143 -44.91 -10.47 39.28
N GLN A 144 -46.16 -10.05 39.48
CA GLN A 144 -46.80 -10.01 40.79
C GLN A 144 -47.00 -11.45 41.26
N THR A 145 -46.31 -11.86 42.33
CA THR A 145 -46.64 -13.09 43.05
C THR A 145 -47.80 -12.79 43.99
N GLU A 146 -48.98 -13.29 43.64
CA GLU A 146 -50.17 -13.32 44.49
C GLU A 146 -49.88 -14.04 45.81
N GLN A 147 -50.30 -13.41 46.91
CA GLN A 147 -50.34 -13.99 48.25
C GLN A 147 -51.49 -15.01 48.31
N GLU A 148 -51.19 -16.29 48.55
CA GLU A 148 -52.19 -17.25 49.07
C GLU A 148 -51.79 -17.66 50.48
N ASN A 149 -52.29 -16.91 51.47
CA ASN A 149 -52.35 -17.32 52.85
C ASN A 149 -53.77 -17.85 53.08
N LYS A 150 -53.93 -19.18 53.23
CA LYS A 150 -55.23 -19.80 53.55
C LYS A 150 -55.34 -20.17 55.03
N PRO A 151 -56.55 -20.09 55.61
CA PRO A 151 -56.73 -19.83 57.03
C PRO A 151 -57.13 -21.08 57.83
N GLY A 152 -57.01 -20.94 59.14
CA GLY A 152 -58.17 -21.19 60.00
C GLY A 152 -58.04 -22.33 61.01
N GLY A 153 -58.25 -21.98 62.28
CA GLY A 153 -59.01 -22.82 63.20
C GLY A 153 -58.47 -22.90 64.63
N GLY A 154 -59.21 -22.32 65.58
CA GLY A 154 -59.37 -22.93 66.90
C GLY A 154 -58.97 -22.09 68.11
N GLU A 155 -59.99 -21.63 68.83
CA GLU A 155 -59.98 -20.93 70.12
C GLU A 155 -59.56 -21.79 71.34
N THR A 156 -59.47 -21.11 72.49
CA THR A 156 -59.43 -21.56 73.91
C THR A 156 -58.07 -22.07 74.40
N ARG A 157 -57.49 -21.55 75.50
CA ARG A 157 -58.05 -21.15 76.80
C ARG A 157 -57.17 -20.08 77.47
#